data_AF-A0A2M7CZW8-F1
#
_entry.id   AF-A0A2M7CZW8-F1
#
_cell.length_a   1.000
_cell.length_b   1.000
_cell.length_c   1.000
_cell.angle_alpha   90.00
_cell.angle_beta   90.00
_cell.angle_gamma   90.00
#
_symmetry.space_group_name_H-M   'P 1'
#
loop_
_entity.id
_entity.type
_entity.pdbx_description
1 polymer ?
#
loop_
_entity_poly.entity_id
_entity_poly.type
_entity_poly.pdbx_seq_one_letter_code
_entity_poly.pdbx_strand_id
1 'polypeptide(L)'
;ELMIVVAIIGILAAIALPAYQDYTVRAKLSEGLVGASSAKVSVSEGYQVNGLLGLASAQAAINAQANNSKYVASIVAAADGELTITFVPAATGVVAGQDTLVFTPGIQTGAVGTPAVRILSDGLVGTVEWGCSSAVQTKAAAVVAGPTPGTVLARYAPSECR
;
A
#
# COMPACT_ATOMS: atom_id res chain seq x y z
N GLU A 1 -8.93 0.83 -50.12
CA GLU A 1 -7.77 0.52 -49.24
C GLU A 1 -7.82 1.25 -47.90
N LEU A 2 -8.22 2.51 -47.80
CA LEU A 2 -8.27 3.23 -46.52
C LEU A 2 -9.16 2.58 -45.43
N MET A 3 -10.25 1.91 -45.81
CA MET A 3 -11.19 1.30 -44.86
C MET A 3 -10.63 0.06 -44.14
N ILE A 4 -9.74 -0.71 -44.78
CA ILE A 4 -9.14 -1.89 -44.12
C ILE A 4 -8.12 -1.46 -43.06
N VAL A 5 -7.40 -0.36 -43.32
CA VAL A 5 -6.44 0.20 -42.36
C VAL A 5 -7.16 0.71 -41.11
N VAL A 6 -8.27 1.43 -41.28
CA VAL A 6 -9.08 1.91 -40.15
C VAL A 6 -9.64 0.74 -39.34
N ALA A 7 -10.09 -0.34 -39.99
CA ALA A 7 -10.59 -1.53 -39.31
C ALA A 7 -9.50 -2.21 -38.44
N ILE A 8 -8.29 -2.36 -38.97
CA ILE A 8 -7.16 -2.96 -38.22
C ILE A 8 -6.76 -2.08 -37.04
N ILE A 9 -6.66 -0.75 -37.23
CA ILE A 9 -6.35 0.19 -36.14
C ILE A 9 -7.42 0.14 -35.05
N GLY A 10 -8.71 0.04 -35.42
CA GLY A 10 -9.82 -0.09 -34.48
C GLY A 10 -9.69 -1.32 -33.57
N ILE A 11 -9.31 -2.48 -34.13
CA ILE A 11 -9.11 -3.72 -33.35
C ILE A 11 -7.91 -3.59 -32.42
N LEU A 12 -6.78 -3.06 -32.91
CA LEU A 12 -5.58 -2.87 -32.10
C LEU A 12 -5.83 -1.90 -30.94
N ALA A 13 -6.55 -0.80 -31.19
CA ALA A 13 -6.90 0.18 -30.16
C ALA A 13 -7.81 -0.42 -29.09
N ALA A 14 -8.80 -1.24 -29.46
CA ALA A 14 -9.71 -1.89 -28.52
C ALA A 14 -8.99 -2.80 -27.51
N ILE A 15 -7.88 -3.45 -27.92
CA ILE A 15 -7.07 -4.31 -27.05
C ILE A 15 -6.05 -3.49 -26.26
N ALA A 16 -5.44 -2.48 -26.89
CA ALA A 16 -4.36 -1.70 -26.27
C ALA A 16 -4.85 -0.70 -25.20
N LEU A 17 -6.04 -0.10 -25.39
CA LEU A 17 -6.55 0.94 -24.49
C LEU A 17 -6.80 0.43 -23.05
N PRO A 18 -7.46 -0.72 -22.81
CA PRO A 18 -7.66 -1.23 -21.46
C PRO A 18 -6.34 -1.51 -20.73
N ALA A 19 -5.34 -2.08 -21.42
CA ALA A 19 -4.04 -2.36 -20.83
C ALA A 19 -3.28 -1.07 -20.49
N TYR A 20 -3.38 -0.04 -21.34
CA TYR A 20 -2.78 1.27 -21.10
C TYR A 20 -3.44 1.98 -19.91
N GLN A 21 -4.77 1.91 -19.79
CA GLN A 21 -5.49 2.45 -18.64
C GLN A 21 -5.01 1.79 -17.34
N ASP A 22 -4.94 0.46 -17.29
CA ASP A 22 -4.43 -0.27 -16.12
C ASP A 22 -2.99 0.13 -15.75
N TYR A 23 -2.12 0.34 -16.74
CA TYR A 23 -0.77 0.84 -16.51
C TYR A 23 -0.76 2.25 -15.92
N THR A 24 -1.56 3.16 -16.47
CA THR A 24 -1.62 4.55 -15.97
C THR A 24 -2.18 4.60 -14.55
N VAL A 25 -3.16 3.76 -14.21
CA VAL A 25 -3.68 3.65 -12.84
C VAL A 25 -2.57 3.16 -11.90
N ARG A 26 -1.89 2.06 -12.24
CA ARG A 26 -0.74 1.53 -11.46
C ARG A 26 0.34 2.58 -11.22
N ALA A 27 0.69 3.34 -12.26
CA ALA A 27 1.70 4.38 -12.16
C ALA A 27 1.29 5.46 -11.15
N LYS A 28 0.04 5.92 -11.17
CA LYS A 28 -0.46 6.90 -10.19
C LYS A 28 -0.51 6.33 -8.77
N LEU A 29 -0.88 5.06 -8.61
CA LEU A 29 -0.92 4.41 -7.29
C LEU A 29 0.49 4.21 -6.69
N SER A 30 1.53 4.09 -7.51
CA SER A 30 2.92 4.01 -7.01
C SER A 30 3.40 5.29 -6.31
N GLU A 31 2.75 6.44 -6.52
CA GLU A 31 3.04 7.65 -5.75
C GLU A 31 2.70 7.46 -4.26
N GLY A 32 1.67 6.67 -3.95
CA GLY A 32 1.32 6.31 -2.57
C GLY A 32 2.43 5.53 -1.87
N LEU A 33 3.15 4.67 -2.59
CA LEU A 33 4.28 3.90 -2.04
C LEU A 33 5.43 4.83 -1.65
N VAL A 34 5.73 5.81 -2.50
CA VAL A 34 6.74 6.83 -2.21
C VAL A 34 6.29 7.69 -1.03
N GLY A 35 5.04 8.13 -1.01
CA GLY A 35 4.48 8.91 0.10
C GLY A 35 4.51 8.17 1.44
N ALA A 36 4.29 6.86 1.44
CA ALA A 36 4.31 6.04 2.66
C ALA A 36 5.73 5.70 3.13
N SER A 37 6.77 5.88 2.31
CA SER A 37 8.13 5.50 2.67
C SER A 37 8.65 6.20 3.94
N SER A 38 8.41 7.51 4.08
CA SER A 38 8.78 8.29 5.26
C SER A 38 7.97 7.88 6.50
N ALA A 39 6.68 7.60 6.33
CA ALA A 39 5.81 7.11 7.40
C ALA A 39 6.27 5.73 7.92
N LYS A 40 6.66 4.82 7.03
CA LYS A 40 7.22 3.51 7.40
C LYS A 40 8.49 3.64 8.23
N VAL A 41 9.38 4.57 7.85
CA VAL A 41 10.59 4.87 8.63
C VAL A 41 10.21 5.40 10.01
N SER A 42 9.32 6.39 10.09
CA SER A 42 8.90 6.98 11.37
C SER A 42 8.26 5.96 12.32
N VAL A 43 7.39 5.08 11.80
CA VAL A 43 6.81 3.96 12.58
C VAL A 43 7.89 3.00 13.07
N SER A 44 8.81 2.60 12.18
CA SER A 44 9.86 1.65 12.51
C SER A 44 10.81 2.22 13.56
N GLU A 45 11.30 3.45 13.39
CA GLU A 45 12.18 4.12 14.34
C GLU A 45 11.49 4.38 15.67
N GLY A 46 10.25 4.89 15.65
CA GLY A 46 9.47 5.14 16.86
C GLY A 46 9.33 3.88 17.70
N TYR A 47 8.96 2.77 17.06
CA TYR A 47 8.84 1.49 17.75
C TYR A 47 10.20 0.98 18.28
N GLN A 48 11.28 1.08 17.51
CA GLN A 48 12.59 0.61 17.95
C GLN A 48 13.18 1.43 19.11
N VAL A 49 12.86 2.72 19.22
CA VAL A 49 13.39 3.58 20.28
C VAL A 49 12.61 3.41 21.59
N ASN A 50 11.26 3.42 21.54
CA ASN A 50 10.41 3.49 22.74
C ASN A 50 9.18 2.55 22.69
N GLY A 51 9.20 1.53 21.83
CA GLY A 51 8.07 0.60 21.66
C GLY A 51 6.77 1.35 21.32
N LEU A 52 5.68 0.99 22.01
CA LEU A 52 4.36 1.58 21.78
C LEU A 52 4.29 3.10 22.04
N LEU A 53 5.11 3.64 22.95
CA LEU A 53 5.14 5.09 23.20
C LEU A 53 5.74 5.85 22.01
N GLY A 54 6.83 5.31 21.46
CA GLY A 54 7.44 5.88 20.25
C GLY A 54 6.51 5.71 19.05
N LEU A 55 5.79 4.61 18.95
CA LEU A 55 4.77 4.40 17.93
C LEU A 55 3.63 5.43 17.99
N ALA A 56 3.13 5.73 19.20
CA ALA A 56 2.13 6.78 19.40
C ALA A 56 2.63 8.16 18.96
N SER A 57 3.90 8.49 19.22
CA SER A 57 4.50 9.74 18.74
C SER A 57 4.63 9.79 17.21
N ALA A 58 5.04 8.68 16.58
CA ALA A 58 5.11 8.57 15.12
C ALA A 58 3.71 8.70 14.49
N GLN A 59 2.71 8.03 15.06
CA GLN A 59 1.32 8.10 14.63
C GLN A 59 0.79 9.54 14.65
N ALA A 60 1.01 10.26 15.76
CA ALA A 60 0.60 11.65 15.88
C ALA A 60 1.30 12.54 14.83
N ALA A 61 2.60 12.35 14.62
CA ALA A 61 3.37 13.10 13.63
C ALA A 61 2.88 12.85 12.20
N ILE A 62 2.64 11.58 11.83
CA ILE A 62 2.14 11.19 10.50
C ILE A 62 0.75 11.78 10.27
N ASN A 63 -0.17 11.62 11.23
CA ASN A 63 -1.56 12.06 11.07
C ASN A 63 -1.72 13.59 11.07
N ALA A 64 -0.70 14.33 11.54
CA ALA A 64 -0.64 15.79 11.45
C ALA A 64 -0.10 16.30 10.11
N GLN A 65 0.48 15.43 9.25
CA GLN A 65 1.02 15.87 7.97
C GLN A 65 -0.11 16.22 7.00
N ALA A 66 0.02 17.39 6.37
CA ALA A 66 -0.82 17.74 5.24
C ALA A 66 -0.42 16.91 4.02
N ASN A 67 -1.40 16.41 3.28
CA ASN A 67 -1.13 15.73 2.04
C ASN A 67 -0.93 16.74 0.90
N ASN A 68 0.17 16.61 0.17
CA ASN A 68 0.55 17.46 -0.96
C ASN A 68 0.55 16.72 -2.31
N SER A 69 -0.04 15.52 -2.37
CA SER A 69 -0.18 14.73 -3.60
C SER A 69 -1.46 15.05 -4.35
N LYS A 70 -1.42 14.92 -5.68
CA LYS A 70 -2.61 14.94 -6.54
C LYS A 70 -3.39 13.62 -6.50
N TYR A 71 -2.71 12.51 -6.25
CA TYR A 71 -3.27 11.16 -6.36
C TYR A 71 -3.57 10.51 -5.01
N VAL A 72 -2.84 10.90 -3.97
CA VAL A 72 -3.06 10.42 -2.60
C VAL A 72 -3.93 11.44 -1.88
N ALA A 73 -5.03 10.97 -1.28
CA ALA A 73 -5.92 11.77 -0.44
C ALA A 73 -5.39 11.88 1.00
N SER A 74 -4.94 10.77 1.58
CA SER A 74 -4.34 10.74 2.92
C SER A 74 -3.42 9.55 3.13
N ILE A 75 -2.52 9.69 4.11
CA ILE A 75 -1.75 8.59 4.70
C ILE A 75 -1.98 8.70 6.20
N VAL A 76 -2.58 7.67 6.79
CA VAL A 76 -2.97 7.66 8.21
C VAL A 76 -2.35 6.46 8.89
N ALA A 77 -1.74 6.69 10.04
CA ALA A 77 -1.22 5.66 10.93
C ALA A 77 -2.26 5.31 12.01
N ALA A 78 -2.43 4.01 12.26
CA ALA A 78 -3.14 3.45 13.39
C ALA A 78 -2.22 3.25 14.60
N ALA A 79 -2.79 2.88 15.75
CA ALA A 79 -2.05 2.74 17.01
C ALA A 79 -1.04 1.58 17.00
N ASP A 80 -1.25 0.59 16.15
CA ASP A 80 -0.35 -0.55 15.90
C ASP A 80 0.65 -0.28 14.78
N GLY A 81 0.69 0.96 14.26
CA GLY A 81 1.60 1.38 13.20
C GLY A 81 1.14 1.01 11.80
N GLU A 82 -0.03 0.39 11.65
CA GLU A 82 -0.61 0.15 10.33
C GLU A 82 -0.83 1.47 9.60
N LEU A 83 -0.34 1.54 8.36
CA LEU A 83 -0.48 2.71 7.51
C LEU A 83 -1.55 2.44 6.46
N THR A 84 -2.60 3.26 6.47
CA THR A 84 -3.62 3.26 5.41
C THR A 84 -3.38 4.43 4.47
N ILE A 85 -3.13 4.11 3.21
CA ILE A 85 -3.06 5.08 2.12
C ILE A 85 -4.43 5.12 1.47
N THR A 86 -5.02 6.31 1.40
CA THR A 86 -6.26 6.54 0.65
C THR A 86 -5.94 7.34 -0.61
N PHE A 87 -6.38 6.87 -1.77
CA PHE A 87 -6.19 7.52 -3.06
C PHE A 87 -7.40 8.39 -3.42
N VAL A 88 -7.20 9.38 -4.28
CA VAL A 88 -8.29 10.18 -4.87
C VAL A 88 -8.84 9.43 -6.10
N PRO A 89 -10.07 8.87 -6.07
CA PRO A 89 -10.56 8.01 -7.15
C PRO A 89 -10.61 8.74 -8.50
N ALA A 90 -11.11 9.97 -8.51
CA ALA A 90 -11.22 10.79 -9.72
C ALA A 90 -9.87 11.13 -10.37
N ALA A 91 -8.79 11.24 -9.58
CA ALA A 91 -7.46 11.56 -10.10
C ALA A 91 -6.69 10.31 -10.58
N THR A 92 -6.92 9.18 -9.90
CA THR A 92 -6.21 7.92 -10.16
C THR A 92 -6.88 7.06 -11.21
N GLY A 93 -8.21 7.10 -11.31
CA GLY A 93 -8.99 6.25 -12.21
C GLY A 93 -9.45 4.93 -11.56
N VAL A 94 -9.27 4.79 -10.24
CA VAL A 94 -9.91 3.70 -9.48
C VAL A 94 -11.36 4.03 -9.18
N VAL A 95 -12.16 3.00 -8.90
CA VAL A 95 -13.54 3.16 -8.47
C VAL A 95 -13.56 3.64 -7.01
N ALA A 96 -14.51 4.51 -6.64
CA ALA A 96 -14.69 4.91 -5.26
C ALA A 96 -14.94 3.70 -4.36
N GLY A 97 -14.24 3.62 -3.23
CA GLY A 97 -14.24 2.44 -2.35
C GLY A 97 -13.30 1.31 -2.80
N GLN A 98 -12.52 1.50 -3.87
CA GLN A 98 -11.41 0.63 -4.30
C GLN A 98 -10.10 1.42 -4.34
N ASP A 99 -9.89 2.23 -3.32
CA ASP A 99 -8.95 3.34 -3.25
C ASP A 99 -8.05 3.29 -2.02
N THR A 100 -7.96 2.16 -1.31
CA THR A 100 -7.00 1.99 -0.22
C THR A 100 -5.96 0.91 -0.46
N LEU A 101 -4.72 1.22 -0.06
CA LEU A 101 -3.65 0.26 0.17
C LEU A 101 -3.26 0.32 1.64
N VAL A 102 -2.95 -0.83 2.22
CA VAL A 102 -2.61 -0.91 3.64
C VAL A 102 -1.24 -1.53 3.81
N PHE A 103 -0.38 -0.85 4.57
CA PHE A 103 0.92 -1.37 5.00
C PHE A 103 0.85 -1.74 6.46
N THR A 104 0.92 -3.04 6.75
CA THR A 104 0.92 -3.56 8.11
C THR A 104 2.36 -3.83 8.54
N PRO A 105 2.86 -3.18 9.61
CA PRO A 105 4.16 -3.53 10.19
C PRO A 105 4.04 -4.76 11.08
N GLY A 106 5.14 -5.50 11.20
CA GLY A 106 5.24 -6.57 12.18
C GLY A 106 6.69 -6.89 12.53
N ILE A 107 6.88 -7.71 13.54
CA ILE A 107 8.19 -8.19 13.98
C ILE A 107 8.26 -9.70 13.85
N GLN A 108 9.38 -10.20 13.33
CA GLN A 108 9.71 -11.62 13.35
C GLN A 108 9.87 -12.09 14.80
N THR A 109 8.99 -13.00 15.21
CA THR A 109 8.95 -13.61 16.55
C THR A 109 9.25 -15.11 16.51
N GLY A 110 9.28 -15.71 15.32
CA GLY A 110 9.53 -17.13 15.13
C GLY A 110 11.01 -17.50 15.14
N ALA A 111 11.32 -18.74 15.53
CA ALA A 111 12.65 -19.31 15.39
C ALA A 111 13.02 -19.53 13.90
N VAL A 112 14.32 -19.63 13.61
CA VAL A 112 14.82 -19.98 12.29
C VAL A 112 14.19 -21.29 11.82
N GLY A 113 13.47 -21.27 10.69
CA GLY A 113 12.75 -22.44 10.13
C GLY A 113 11.24 -22.48 10.42
N THR A 114 10.75 -21.70 11.39
CA THR A 114 9.32 -21.45 11.63
C THR A 114 9.09 -19.96 11.86
N PRO A 115 9.42 -19.09 10.88
CA PRO A 115 9.25 -17.66 11.03
C PRO A 115 7.77 -17.33 11.24
N ALA A 116 7.49 -16.45 12.18
CA ALA A 116 6.16 -15.96 12.48
C ALA A 116 6.27 -14.47 12.74
N VAL A 117 5.56 -13.68 11.95
CA VAL A 117 5.57 -12.22 12.10
C VAL A 117 4.27 -11.77 12.73
N ARG A 118 4.42 -11.01 13.81
CA ARG A 118 3.32 -10.50 14.61
C ARG A 118 3.23 -9.00 14.42
N ILE A 119 2.01 -8.48 14.29
CA ILE A 119 1.76 -7.02 14.30
C ILE A 119 2.41 -6.41 15.54
N LEU A 120 2.91 -5.18 15.42
CA LEU A 120 3.56 -4.47 16.51
C LEU A 120 2.66 -4.44 17.75
N SER A 121 3.19 -4.95 18.86
CA SER A 121 2.52 -5.00 20.16
C SER A 121 3.53 -4.80 21.27
N ASP A 122 3.09 -4.60 22.50
CA ASP A 122 4.03 -4.45 23.62
C ASP A 122 4.93 -5.68 23.79
N GLY A 123 6.18 -5.45 24.19
CA GLY A 123 7.16 -6.50 24.51
C GLY A 123 7.73 -7.28 23.33
N LEU A 124 7.43 -6.94 22.07
CA LEU A 124 8.12 -7.52 20.91
C LEU A 124 9.42 -6.77 20.63
N VAL A 125 10.46 -7.53 20.27
CA VAL A 125 11.77 -6.98 19.91
C VAL A 125 12.27 -7.71 18.69
N GLY A 126 12.75 -6.98 17.69
CA GLY A 126 13.30 -7.56 16.47
C GLY A 126 13.35 -6.56 15.33
N THR A 127 13.51 -7.08 14.12
CA THR A 127 13.45 -6.26 12.90
C THR A 127 12.01 -6.04 12.49
N VAL A 128 11.65 -4.80 12.20
CA VAL A 128 10.34 -4.46 11.65
C VAL A 128 10.28 -4.87 10.17
N GLU A 129 9.34 -5.74 9.84
CA GLU A 129 8.98 -6.14 8.50
C GLU A 129 7.63 -5.55 8.09
N TRP A 130 7.42 -5.39 6.79
CA TRP A 130 6.24 -4.70 6.26
C TRP A 130 5.51 -5.57 5.23
N GLY A 131 4.26 -5.88 5.51
CA GLY A 131 3.34 -6.45 4.52
C GLY A 131 2.52 -5.35 3.85
N CYS A 132 2.46 -5.32 2.51
CA CYS A 132 1.50 -4.47 1.80
C CYS A 132 0.31 -5.29 1.32
N SER A 133 -0.89 -4.81 1.57
CA SER A 133 -2.13 -5.42 1.13
C SER A 133 -2.92 -4.49 0.22
N SER A 134 -3.54 -5.10 -0.78
CA SER A 134 -4.59 -4.50 -1.60
C SER A 134 -5.92 -5.19 -1.22
N ALA A 135 -6.91 -5.19 -2.12
CA ALA A 135 -8.09 -6.05 -1.98
C ALA A 135 -7.72 -7.54 -1.84
N VAL A 136 -6.52 -7.90 -2.26
CA VAL A 136 -5.89 -9.21 -1.99
C VAL A 136 -4.72 -8.99 -1.05
N GLN A 137 -4.55 -9.91 -0.10
CA GLN A 137 -3.54 -9.79 0.95
C GLN A 137 -2.47 -10.87 0.89
N THR A 138 -2.41 -11.67 -0.18
CA THR A 138 -1.57 -12.88 -0.24
C THR A 138 -0.10 -12.60 0.10
N LYS A 139 0.46 -11.49 -0.40
CA LYS A 139 1.81 -11.05 -0.03
C LYS A 139 1.91 -10.54 1.40
N ALA A 140 1.01 -9.66 1.83
CA ALA A 140 0.99 -9.19 3.21
C ALA A 140 0.88 -10.36 4.20
N ALA A 141 0.02 -11.33 3.94
CA ALA A 141 -0.21 -12.50 4.77
C ALA A 141 0.98 -13.48 4.79
N ALA A 142 1.83 -13.45 3.77
CA ALA A 142 3.11 -14.17 3.78
C ALA A 142 4.17 -13.46 4.62
N VAL A 143 4.02 -12.16 4.87
CA VAL A 143 4.95 -11.35 5.66
C VAL A 143 4.47 -11.16 7.09
N VAL A 144 3.20 -10.82 7.35
CA VAL A 144 2.62 -10.51 8.66
C VAL A 144 1.35 -11.34 8.85
N ALA A 145 1.13 -11.91 10.04
CA ALA A 145 -0.10 -12.63 10.33
C ALA A 145 -1.28 -11.67 10.54
N GLY A 146 -2.39 -11.91 9.83
CA GLY A 146 -3.65 -11.16 9.97
C GLY A 146 -3.58 -9.69 9.53
N PRO A 147 -3.00 -9.35 8.36
CA PRO A 147 -2.98 -7.96 7.89
C PRO A 147 -4.40 -7.46 7.65
N THR A 148 -4.63 -6.16 7.72
CA THR A 148 -5.92 -5.56 7.29
C THR A 148 -5.97 -5.44 5.77
N PRO A 149 -7.09 -5.76 5.10
CA PRO A 149 -7.18 -5.67 3.64
C PRO A 149 -7.32 -4.22 3.19
N GLY A 150 -6.60 -3.87 2.12
CA GLY A 150 -6.94 -2.69 1.34
C GLY A 150 -8.16 -2.93 0.46
N THR A 151 -8.49 -1.97 -0.40
CA THR A 151 -9.63 -2.07 -1.32
C THR A 151 -9.24 -1.92 -2.78
N VAL A 152 -8.04 -1.44 -3.09
CA VAL A 152 -7.52 -1.39 -4.46
C VAL A 152 -7.51 -2.79 -5.07
N LEU A 153 -8.05 -2.94 -6.28
CA LEU A 153 -7.99 -4.24 -6.96
C LEU A 153 -6.54 -4.66 -7.25
N ALA A 154 -6.26 -5.95 -7.07
CA ALA A 154 -4.94 -6.54 -7.30
C ALA A 154 -4.33 -6.23 -8.69
N ARG A 155 -5.16 -6.04 -9.73
CA ARG A 155 -4.69 -5.66 -11.08
C ARG A 155 -4.05 -4.25 -11.13
N TYR A 156 -4.54 -3.35 -10.27
CA TYR A 156 -4.06 -1.97 -10.10
C TYR A 156 -3.04 -1.85 -8.97
N ALA A 157 -2.99 -2.82 -8.05
CA ALA A 157 -1.99 -2.84 -7.00
C ALA A 157 -0.56 -3.01 -7.57
N PRO A 158 0.42 -2.27 -7.03
CA PRO A 158 1.84 -2.54 -7.23
C PRO A 158 2.22 -3.96 -6.85
N SER A 159 3.36 -4.44 -7.36
CA SER A 159 3.79 -5.84 -7.18
C SER A 159 4.04 -6.24 -5.73
N GLU A 160 4.34 -5.30 -4.84
CA GLU A 160 4.52 -5.55 -3.40
C GLU A 160 3.19 -5.69 -2.63
N CYS A 161 2.10 -5.14 -3.18
CA CYS A 161 0.77 -5.13 -2.56
C CYS A 161 -0.21 -6.14 -3.16
N ARG A 162 0.26 -7.00 -4.07
CA ARG A 162 -0.55 -7.96 -4.82
C ARG A 162 -0.62 -9.33 -4.15
#